data_AF-A0A1E3QGQ6-F1
#
_entry.id   AF-A0A1E3QGQ6-F1
#
_cell.length_a   1.000
_cell.length_b   1.000
_cell.length_c   1.000
_cell.angle_alpha   90.00
_cell.angle_beta   90.00
_cell.angle_gamma   90.00
#
_symmetry.space_group_name_H-M   'P 1'
#
loop_
_entity.id
_entity.type
_entity.pdbx_description
1 polymer ?
#
loop_
_entity_poly.entity_id
_entity_poly.type
_entity_poly.pdbx_seq_one_letter_code
_entity_poly.pdbx_strand_id
1 'polypeptide(L)'
;MEYELNKSKAVELLEKEYTKDVWNSFPQLAKNGLIEFKRQELNTEWRSNNLSRHYERMRRAEEQAERMLEDEKPERVGYLKSYHRFKSVSLGFHEDSLLLNQPELLVDNRIISFPKSTIISMKERMIETITDAESFTDVERDANSYMYFRVFTNGISSLSTRSISVRLSTIDNDIDKLYTEFYNQIERVKNLQGGYEPIYSTDKSSNTVFYFTSLYYPKPKSVLFWGDDIPTIIFRESFDVFTANDLDINCITQCSDFLESGLECNSLQEIYNYFDNKII
;
A
#
# COMPACT_ATOMS: atom_id res chain seq x y z
N MET A 1 -13.63 -22.79 1.89
CA MET A 1 -12.44 -22.88 2.75
C MET A 1 -11.27 -23.27 1.89
N GLU A 2 -10.12 -22.63 2.08
CA GLU A 2 -8.90 -22.91 1.31
C GLU A 2 -8.47 -24.37 1.45
N TYR A 3 -7.88 -24.93 0.38
CA TYR A 3 -7.46 -26.32 0.32
C TYR A 3 -6.50 -26.75 1.44
N GLU A 4 -5.54 -25.90 1.82
CA GLU A 4 -4.60 -26.20 2.91
C GLU A 4 -5.27 -26.20 4.30
N LEU A 5 -6.38 -25.48 4.44
CA LEU A 5 -7.10 -25.31 5.70
C LEU A 5 -8.32 -26.22 5.84
N ASN A 6 -8.76 -26.85 4.74
CA ASN A 6 -10.04 -27.57 4.71
C ASN A 6 -9.98 -29.05 5.13
N LYS A 7 -8.80 -29.59 5.47
CA LYS A 7 -8.62 -31.01 5.80
C LYS A 7 -9.48 -31.46 6.99
N SER A 8 -9.48 -30.70 8.08
CA SER A 8 -10.28 -31.03 9.28
C SER A 8 -11.78 -30.99 8.97
N LYS A 9 -12.21 -30.06 8.11
CA LYS A 9 -13.61 -29.96 7.70
C LYS A 9 -14.03 -31.11 6.80
N ALA A 10 -13.17 -31.53 5.88
CA ALA A 10 -13.41 -32.71 5.03
C ALA A 10 -13.59 -33.98 5.88
N VAL A 11 -12.74 -34.19 6.89
CA VAL A 11 -12.88 -35.33 7.82
C VAL A 11 -14.20 -35.26 8.59
N GLU A 12 -14.53 -34.10 9.16
CA GLU A 12 -15.79 -33.91 9.91
C GLU A 12 -17.02 -34.22 9.06
N LEU A 13 -17.03 -33.78 7.79
CA LEU A 13 -18.15 -34.04 6.87
C LEU A 13 -18.25 -35.51 6.50
N LEU A 14 -17.12 -36.17 6.22
CA LEU A 14 -17.10 -37.61 5.91
C LEU A 14 -17.52 -38.46 7.11
N GLU A 15 -17.14 -38.10 8.34
CA GLU A 15 -17.59 -38.79 9.56
C GLU A 15 -19.09 -38.61 9.88
N LYS A 16 -19.70 -37.56 9.32
CA LYS A 16 -21.15 -37.34 9.39
C LYS A 16 -21.88 -38.10 8.28
N GLU A 17 -21.30 -38.14 7.08
CA GLU A 17 -21.85 -38.81 5.89
C GLU A 17 -21.79 -40.33 6.03
N TYR A 18 -20.68 -40.85 6.54
CA TYR A 18 -20.51 -42.24 6.92
C TYR A 18 -20.64 -42.35 8.43
N THR A 19 -21.63 -43.09 8.94
CA THR A 19 -21.73 -43.37 10.39
C THR A 19 -20.37 -43.79 10.96
N LYS A 20 -20.07 -43.37 12.21
CA LYS A 20 -18.74 -43.52 12.82
C LYS A 20 -18.16 -44.94 12.72
N ASP A 21 -19.01 -45.96 12.86
CA ASP A 21 -18.60 -47.36 12.78
C ASP A 21 -18.22 -47.77 11.35
N VAL A 22 -18.98 -47.32 10.35
CA VAL A 22 -18.69 -47.56 8.94
C VAL A 22 -17.44 -46.82 8.51
N TRP A 23 -17.31 -45.54 8.88
CA TRP A 23 -16.10 -44.76 8.60
C TRP A 23 -14.86 -45.42 9.18
N ASN A 24 -14.92 -45.85 10.44
CA ASN A 24 -13.78 -46.49 11.10
C ASN A 24 -13.39 -47.83 10.48
N SER A 25 -14.33 -48.54 9.86
CA SER A 25 -14.08 -49.82 9.19
C SER A 25 -13.30 -49.70 7.87
N PHE A 26 -13.22 -48.52 7.26
CA PHE A 26 -12.49 -48.35 6.00
C PHE A 26 -10.97 -48.48 6.17
N PRO A 27 -10.27 -49.15 5.22
CA PRO A 27 -8.81 -49.13 5.15
C PRO A 27 -8.26 -47.71 5.06
N GLN A 28 -7.09 -47.46 5.67
CA GLN A 28 -6.50 -46.11 5.72
C GLN A 28 -6.28 -45.51 4.32
N LEU A 29 -5.92 -46.31 3.32
CA LEU A 29 -5.77 -45.87 1.93
C LEU A 29 -7.10 -45.35 1.35
N ALA A 30 -8.22 -46.02 1.63
CA ALA A 30 -9.54 -45.59 1.20
C ALA A 30 -9.97 -44.31 1.91
N LYS A 31 -9.72 -44.19 3.22
CA LYS A 31 -9.96 -42.96 4.00
C LYS A 31 -9.19 -41.77 3.41
N ASN A 32 -7.90 -41.97 3.12
CA ASN A 32 -7.06 -40.92 2.54
C ASN A 32 -7.59 -40.47 1.17
N GLY A 33 -8.01 -41.41 0.32
CA GLY A 33 -8.61 -41.09 -0.99
C GLY A 33 -9.93 -40.32 -0.88
N LEU A 34 -10.81 -40.72 0.04
CA LEU A 34 -12.08 -40.02 0.28
C LEU A 34 -11.88 -38.62 0.86
N ILE A 35 -10.95 -38.47 1.82
CA ILE A 35 -10.57 -37.17 2.36
C ILE A 35 -10.07 -36.27 1.24
N GLU A 36 -9.18 -36.77 0.38
CA GLU A 36 -8.61 -35.98 -0.70
C GLU A 36 -9.67 -35.53 -1.71
N PHE A 37 -10.56 -36.44 -2.12
CA PHE A 37 -11.69 -36.10 -2.99
C PHE A 37 -12.57 -35.01 -2.35
N LYS A 38 -12.94 -35.16 -1.07
CA LYS A 38 -13.80 -34.18 -0.39
C LYS A 38 -13.11 -32.83 -0.21
N ARG A 39 -11.80 -32.80 0.01
CA ARG A 39 -11.01 -31.55 0.06
C ARG A 39 -11.02 -30.82 -1.28
N GLN A 40 -10.94 -31.54 -2.40
CA GLN A 40 -11.03 -30.95 -3.74
C GLN A 40 -12.42 -30.39 -4.02
N GLU A 41 -13.48 -31.11 -3.62
CA GLU A 41 -14.86 -30.66 -3.71
C GLU A 41 -15.08 -29.35 -2.94
N LEU A 42 -14.70 -29.32 -1.65
CA LEU A 42 -14.82 -28.14 -0.78
C LEU A 42 -14.02 -26.93 -1.30
N ASN A 43 -12.84 -27.17 -1.86
CA ASN A 43 -12.03 -26.11 -2.46
C ASN A 43 -12.69 -25.56 -3.74
N THR A 44 -13.27 -26.43 -4.55
CA THR A 44 -13.97 -26.04 -5.79
C THR A 44 -15.23 -25.23 -5.47
N GLU A 45 -16.03 -25.68 -4.51
CA GLU A 45 -17.21 -24.96 -4.03
C GLU A 45 -16.85 -23.57 -3.49
N TRP A 46 -15.80 -23.49 -2.66
CA TRP A 46 -15.30 -22.23 -2.15
C TRP A 46 -14.85 -21.27 -3.25
N ARG A 47 -14.10 -21.77 -4.24
CA ARG A 47 -13.66 -20.96 -5.39
C ARG A 47 -14.85 -20.41 -6.16
N SER A 48 -15.84 -21.26 -6.45
CA SER A 48 -17.05 -20.87 -7.17
C SER A 48 -17.84 -19.79 -6.41
N ASN A 49 -18.05 -19.98 -5.11
CA ASN A 49 -18.77 -19.05 -4.26
C ASN A 49 -18.05 -17.69 -4.18
N ASN A 50 -16.73 -17.66 -4.03
CA ASN A 50 -15.98 -16.41 -3.97
C ASN A 50 -15.98 -15.65 -5.31
N LEU A 51 -15.88 -16.36 -6.44
CA LEU A 51 -16.01 -15.75 -7.77
C LEU A 51 -17.41 -15.17 -7.99
N SER A 52 -18.46 -15.93 -7.65
CA SER A 52 -19.84 -15.47 -7.76
C SER A 52 -20.09 -14.21 -6.91
N ARG A 53 -19.64 -14.21 -5.65
CA ARG A 53 -19.71 -13.02 -4.77
C ARG A 53 -18.91 -11.83 -5.29
N HIS A 54 -17.78 -12.06 -5.96
CA HIS A 54 -17.01 -10.98 -6.57
C HIS A 54 -17.78 -10.34 -7.74
N TYR A 55 -18.30 -11.14 -8.67
CA TYR A 55 -19.07 -10.63 -9.79
C TYR A 55 -20.32 -9.87 -9.33
N GLU A 56 -21.01 -10.36 -8.29
CA GLU A 56 -22.14 -9.65 -7.70
C GLU A 56 -21.73 -8.31 -7.05
N ARG A 57 -20.57 -8.28 -6.35
CA ARG A 57 -20.03 -7.02 -5.79
C ARG A 57 -19.67 -6.00 -6.88
N MET A 58 -19.09 -6.46 -7.99
CA MET A 58 -18.77 -5.61 -9.15
C MET A 58 -20.05 -5.06 -9.78
N ARG A 59 -21.03 -5.91 -10.07
CA ARG A 59 -22.32 -5.51 -10.66
C ARG A 59 -23.05 -4.47 -9.80
N ARG A 60 -23.12 -4.69 -8.48
CA ARG A 60 -23.74 -3.72 -7.56
C ARG A 60 -23.01 -2.39 -7.53
N ALA A 61 -21.68 -2.41 -7.58
CA ALA A 61 -20.88 -1.19 -7.62
C ALA A 61 -21.10 -0.41 -8.92
N GLU A 62 -21.19 -1.10 -10.06
CA GLU A 62 -21.52 -0.51 -11.36
C GLU A 62 -22.92 0.12 -11.35
N GLU A 63 -23.95 -0.62 -10.90
CA GLU A 63 -25.33 -0.11 -10.80
C GLU A 63 -25.49 1.08 -9.86
N GLN A 64 -24.69 1.15 -8.80
CA GLN A 64 -24.69 2.27 -7.87
C GLN A 64 -23.95 3.48 -8.45
N ALA A 65 -22.85 3.25 -9.17
CA ALA A 65 -22.14 4.32 -9.87
C ALA A 65 -23.01 4.94 -10.97
N GLU A 66 -23.72 4.13 -11.76
CA GLU A 66 -24.66 4.60 -12.79
C GLU A 66 -25.76 5.48 -12.19
N ARG A 67 -26.40 5.03 -11.10
CA ARG A 67 -27.39 5.84 -10.36
C ARG A 67 -26.83 7.19 -9.89
N MET A 68 -25.62 7.20 -9.32
CA MET A 68 -24.97 8.45 -8.87
C MET A 68 -24.59 9.40 -10.01
N LEU A 69 -24.33 8.87 -11.21
CA LEU A 69 -24.09 9.67 -12.43
C LEU A 69 -25.39 10.29 -12.96
N GLU A 70 -26.50 9.55 -12.89
CA GLU A 70 -27.84 10.03 -13.27
C GLU A 70 -28.37 11.11 -12.30
N ASP A 71 -28.01 11.05 -11.01
CA ASP A 71 -28.38 12.02 -9.98
C ASP A 71 -27.52 13.32 -9.95
N GLU A 72 -26.84 13.65 -11.06
CA GLU A 72 -26.03 14.88 -11.25
C GLU A 72 -24.92 15.13 -10.19
N LYS A 73 -24.36 14.08 -9.56
CA LYS A 73 -23.16 14.17 -8.68
C LYS A 73 -21.93 13.46 -9.28
N PRO A 74 -21.55 13.73 -10.54
CA PRO A 74 -20.49 12.99 -11.24
C PRO A 74 -19.11 13.13 -10.58
N GLU A 75 -18.86 14.22 -9.86
CA GLU A 75 -17.60 14.46 -9.14
C GLU A 75 -17.33 13.47 -8.00
N ARG A 76 -18.37 12.77 -7.52
CA ARG A 76 -18.26 11.76 -6.45
C ARG A 76 -17.94 10.36 -6.98
N VAL A 77 -18.04 10.16 -8.29
CA VAL A 77 -17.74 8.89 -8.96
C VAL A 77 -16.27 8.89 -9.40
N GLY A 78 -15.39 8.42 -8.51
CA GLY A 78 -13.94 8.35 -8.77
C GLY A 78 -13.51 7.43 -9.93
N TYR A 79 -14.45 6.65 -10.50
CA TYR A 79 -14.19 5.70 -11.57
C TYR A 79 -14.30 6.27 -12.99
N LEU A 80 -14.82 7.50 -13.17
CA LEU A 80 -14.95 8.14 -14.49
C LEU A 80 -13.61 8.29 -15.24
N LYS A 81 -12.48 8.10 -14.56
CA LYS A 81 -11.15 7.95 -15.17
C LYS A 81 -10.38 6.85 -14.45
N SER A 82 -10.61 5.56 -14.77
CA SER A 82 -9.65 4.45 -14.58
C SER A 82 -8.61 4.57 -13.45
N TYR A 83 -9.03 4.98 -12.24
CA TYR A 83 -8.14 5.14 -11.09
C TYR A 83 -8.19 3.84 -10.30
N HIS A 84 -7.58 2.80 -10.87
CA HIS A 84 -7.26 1.60 -10.12
C HIS A 84 -6.20 1.98 -9.07
N ARG A 85 -6.57 1.96 -7.79
CA ARG A 85 -5.62 2.16 -6.68
C ARG A 85 -4.80 0.89 -6.51
N PHE A 86 -3.73 0.76 -7.28
CA PHE A 86 -2.79 -0.34 -7.16
C PHE A 86 -2.01 -0.24 -5.85
N LYS A 87 -2.01 -1.32 -5.05
CA LYS A 87 -1.11 -1.45 -3.91
C LYS A 87 0.29 -1.72 -4.45
N SER A 88 1.18 -0.74 -4.37
CA SER A 88 2.59 -0.93 -4.73
C SER A 88 3.34 -1.68 -3.64
N VAL A 89 4.39 -2.39 -4.05
CA VAL A 89 5.43 -2.90 -3.16
C VAL A 89 6.71 -2.13 -3.46
N SER A 90 7.38 -1.68 -2.41
CA SER A 90 8.61 -0.91 -2.51
C SER A 90 9.85 -1.80 -2.35
N LEU A 91 10.73 -1.76 -3.34
CA LEU A 91 12.11 -2.24 -3.26
C LEU A 91 13.02 -1.01 -3.20
N GLY A 92 14.03 -1.04 -2.35
CA GLY A 92 14.88 0.14 -2.23
C GLY A 92 15.94 0.01 -1.17
N PHE A 93 16.76 1.05 -1.10
CA PHE A 93 17.79 1.18 -0.11
C PHE A 93 17.94 2.63 0.32
N HIS A 94 18.60 2.80 1.45
CA HIS A 94 18.98 4.11 1.95
C HIS A 94 20.41 4.06 2.48
N GLU A 95 21.08 5.20 2.40
CA GLU A 95 22.44 5.37 2.87
C GLU A 95 22.52 6.63 3.71
N ASP A 96 23.32 6.59 4.78
CA ASP A 96 23.49 7.71 5.71
C ASP A 96 24.90 8.32 5.54
N SER A 97 24.95 9.63 5.33
CA SER A 97 26.19 10.40 5.16
C SER A 97 27.13 10.29 6.38
N LEU A 98 26.62 9.99 7.57
CA LEU A 98 27.45 9.76 8.76
C LEU A 98 28.33 8.50 8.67
N LEU A 99 27.96 7.55 7.82
CA LEU A 99 28.71 6.30 7.64
C LEU A 99 29.86 6.44 6.63
N LEU A 100 29.99 7.62 6.00
CA LEU A 100 31.03 7.87 5.01
C LEU A 100 32.38 8.20 5.67
N ASN A 101 33.43 7.63 5.09
CA ASN A 101 34.81 7.99 5.47
C ASN A 101 35.18 9.42 5.02
N GLN A 102 34.56 9.93 3.95
CA GLN A 102 34.85 11.25 3.37
C GLN A 102 33.54 11.95 2.99
N PRO A 103 32.81 12.51 3.98
CA PRO A 103 31.59 13.25 3.70
C PRO A 103 31.89 14.64 3.13
N GLU A 104 30.92 15.19 2.39
CA GLU A 104 30.90 16.61 2.00
C GLU A 104 30.28 17.43 3.14
N LEU A 105 30.94 18.50 3.56
CA LEU A 105 30.44 19.38 4.62
C LEU A 105 29.83 20.65 4.01
N LEU A 106 28.57 20.92 4.32
CA LEU A 106 27.78 22.01 3.78
C LEU A 106 27.26 22.91 4.91
N VAL A 107 26.92 24.16 4.56
CA VAL A 107 26.34 25.16 5.48
C VAL A 107 27.18 25.32 6.74
N ASP A 108 28.37 25.92 6.61
CA ASP A 108 29.30 26.15 7.74
C ASP A 108 29.62 24.86 8.52
N ASN A 109 29.76 23.74 7.79
CA ASN A 109 29.99 22.38 8.32
C ASN A 109 28.85 21.81 9.19
N ARG A 110 27.66 22.40 9.14
CA ARG A 110 26.50 21.93 9.92
C ARG A 110 25.77 20.78 9.26
N ILE A 111 25.85 20.64 7.94
CA ILE A 111 25.21 19.55 7.20
C ILE A 111 26.29 18.63 6.65
N ILE A 112 26.34 17.41 7.16
CA ILE A 112 27.15 16.30 6.64
C ILE A 112 26.37 15.69 5.46
N SER A 113 27.01 15.58 4.31
CA SER A 113 26.38 15.21 3.04
C SER A 113 27.25 14.23 2.24
N PHE A 114 26.68 13.74 1.14
CA PHE A 114 27.35 12.87 0.19
C PHE A 114 28.11 13.67 -0.86
N PRO A 115 29.37 13.33 -1.14
CA PRO A 115 29.99 13.69 -2.42
C PRO A 115 29.21 13.06 -3.58
N LYS A 116 29.10 13.77 -4.70
CA LYS A 116 28.44 13.27 -5.92
C LYS A 116 28.99 11.92 -6.40
N SER A 117 30.31 11.73 -6.30
CA SER A 117 30.97 10.45 -6.63
C SER A 117 30.44 9.27 -5.82
N THR A 118 30.07 9.48 -4.56
CA THR A 118 29.51 8.43 -3.70
C THR A 118 28.17 7.93 -4.24
N ILE A 119 27.28 8.83 -4.65
CA ILE A 119 25.99 8.42 -5.24
C ILE A 119 26.16 7.80 -6.62
N ILE A 120 27.11 8.30 -7.42
CA ILE A 120 27.48 7.68 -8.70
C ILE A 120 27.96 6.24 -8.50
N SER A 121 28.73 5.97 -7.43
CA SER A 121 29.20 4.60 -7.14
C SER A 121 28.07 3.63 -6.77
N MET A 122 26.89 4.12 -6.39
CA MET A 122 25.72 3.30 -6.10
C MET A 122 24.88 2.97 -7.34
N LYS A 123 25.28 3.44 -8.53
CA LYS A 123 24.54 3.27 -9.78
C LYS A 123 24.22 1.81 -10.10
N GLU A 124 25.17 0.89 -9.90
CA GLU A 124 24.93 -0.54 -10.17
C GLU A 124 23.81 -1.09 -9.28
N ARG A 125 23.84 -0.78 -7.98
CA ARG A 125 22.77 -1.17 -7.04
C ARG A 125 21.40 -0.56 -7.40
N MET A 126 21.39 0.67 -7.91
CA MET A 126 20.15 1.29 -8.42
C MET A 126 19.63 0.56 -9.64
N ILE A 127 20.50 0.21 -10.59
CA ILE A 127 20.15 -0.57 -11.80
C ILE A 127 19.57 -1.91 -11.39
N GLU A 128 20.25 -2.66 -10.50
CA GLU A 128 19.76 -3.92 -9.96
C GLU A 128 18.36 -3.77 -9.35
N THR A 129 18.16 -2.76 -8.50
CA THR A 129 16.85 -2.51 -7.86
C THR A 129 15.74 -2.20 -8.88
N ILE A 130 16.05 -1.47 -9.96
CA ILE A 130 15.08 -1.19 -11.03
C ILE A 130 14.79 -2.46 -11.82
N THR A 131 15.81 -3.19 -12.24
CA THR A 131 15.67 -4.43 -13.00
C THR A 131 14.89 -5.49 -12.21
N ASP A 132 15.14 -5.60 -10.90
CA ASP A 132 14.38 -6.47 -10.02
C ASP A 132 12.89 -6.07 -9.99
N ALA A 133 12.59 -4.77 -9.83
CA ALA A 133 11.22 -4.26 -9.86
C ALA A 133 10.52 -4.48 -11.21
N GLU A 134 11.26 -4.36 -12.33
CA GLU A 134 10.76 -4.60 -13.69
C GLU A 134 10.60 -6.10 -14.00
N SER A 135 11.33 -6.99 -13.29
CA SER A 135 11.22 -8.45 -13.47
C SER A 135 9.87 -9.02 -13.06
N PHE A 136 9.09 -8.27 -12.28
CA PHE A 136 7.70 -8.61 -11.95
C PHE A 136 6.80 -8.29 -13.16
N THR A 137 6.80 -9.19 -14.15
CA THR A 137 6.16 -9.02 -15.48
C THR A 137 4.64 -9.20 -15.50
N ASP A 138 4.04 -9.65 -14.41
CA ASP A 138 2.63 -10.03 -14.32
C ASP A 138 1.77 -8.85 -13.80
N VAL A 139 1.87 -7.65 -14.40
CA VAL A 139 1.40 -6.40 -13.79
C VAL A 139 0.62 -5.47 -14.73
N GLU A 140 -0.37 -4.75 -14.19
CA GLU A 140 -1.19 -3.76 -14.94
C GLU A 140 -0.50 -2.40 -15.10
N ARG A 141 0.60 -2.16 -14.38
CA ARG A 141 1.30 -0.87 -14.35
C ARG A 141 2.81 -1.06 -14.30
N ASP A 142 3.51 -0.24 -15.08
CA ASP A 142 4.97 -0.22 -15.11
C ASP A 142 5.57 0.12 -13.75
N ALA A 143 6.73 -0.46 -13.46
CA ALA A 143 7.52 -0.10 -12.30
C ALA A 143 7.89 1.40 -12.34
N ASN A 144 7.91 2.05 -11.17
CA ASN A 144 8.25 3.46 -11.05
C ASN A 144 9.32 3.66 -9.99
N SER A 145 10.45 4.23 -10.40
CA SER A 145 11.60 4.44 -9.53
C SER A 145 11.82 5.91 -9.26
N TYR A 146 12.23 6.23 -8.03
CA TYR A 146 12.54 7.58 -7.63
C TYR A 146 13.62 7.63 -6.56
N MET A 147 14.25 8.80 -6.42
CA MET A 147 15.24 9.06 -5.40
C MET A 147 15.15 10.48 -4.86
N TYR A 148 15.63 10.67 -3.63
CA TYR A 148 15.66 11.96 -2.96
C TYR A 148 16.68 11.97 -1.83
N PHE A 149 17.08 13.18 -1.41
CA PHE A 149 17.83 13.37 -0.17
C PHE A 149 16.92 13.92 0.91
N ARG A 150 17.21 13.52 2.16
CA ARG A 150 16.57 14.07 3.35
C ARG A 150 17.63 14.40 4.39
N VAL A 151 17.55 15.58 4.99
CA VAL A 151 18.44 16.02 6.06
C VAL A 151 17.73 15.84 7.38
N PHE A 152 18.40 15.18 8.32
CA PHE A 152 17.95 15.00 9.68
C PHE A 152 18.81 15.79 10.64
N THR A 153 18.17 16.38 11.64
CA THR A 153 18.85 16.99 12.79
C THR A 153 18.25 16.35 14.04
N ASN A 154 19.06 15.67 14.84
CA ASN A 154 18.61 14.96 16.04
C ASN A 154 17.47 13.96 15.79
N GLY A 155 17.50 13.27 14.65
CA GLY A 155 16.45 12.31 14.26
C GLY A 155 15.16 12.95 13.74
N ILE A 156 15.06 14.27 13.72
CA ILE A 156 13.93 15.00 13.13
C ILE A 156 14.30 15.42 11.71
N SER A 157 13.37 15.23 10.78
CA SER A 157 13.54 15.68 9.40
C SER A 157 13.48 17.20 9.30
N SER A 158 14.60 17.81 8.92
CA SER A 158 14.73 19.27 8.81
C SER A 158 14.60 19.78 7.37
N LEU A 159 14.95 18.97 6.38
CA LEU A 159 14.91 19.34 4.95
C LEU A 159 14.78 18.10 4.07
N SER A 160 14.19 18.24 2.88
CA SER A 160 14.16 17.19 1.85
C SER A 160 14.20 17.81 0.46
N THR A 161 14.81 17.12 -0.50
CA THR A 161 14.57 17.41 -1.91
C THR A 161 13.18 16.93 -2.32
N ARG A 162 12.68 17.41 -3.45
CA ARG A 162 11.62 16.71 -4.18
C ARG A 162 12.16 15.36 -4.69
N SER A 163 11.25 14.41 -4.89
CA SER A 163 11.58 13.13 -5.52
C SER A 163 11.90 13.32 -7.00
N ILE A 164 13.03 12.79 -7.45
CA ILE A 164 13.40 12.69 -8.86
C ILE A 164 13.02 11.31 -9.36
N SER A 165 12.18 11.23 -10.39
CA SER A 165 11.91 9.96 -11.07
C SER A 165 13.17 9.47 -11.80
N VAL A 166 13.48 8.19 -11.68
CA VAL A 166 14.69 7.57 -12.24
C VAL A 166 14.30 6.52 -13.25
N ARG A 167 14.98 6.51 -14.40
CA ARG A 167 14.86 5.45 -15.42
C ARG A 167 16.24 4.89 -15.74
N LEU A 168 16.30 3.61 -16.14
CA LEU A 168 17.56 2.95 -16.51
C LEU A 168 18.36 3.74 -17.56
N SER A 169 17.67 4.29 -18.56
CA SER A 169 18.30 5.03 -19.66
C SER A 169 18.80 6.43 -19.30
N THR A 170 18.36 6.99 -18.17
CA THR A 170 18.65 8.38 -17.79
C THR A 170 19.28 8.52 -16.41
N ILE A 171 19.70 7.42 -15.79
CA ILE A 171 20.12 7.39 -14.38
C ILE A 171 21.22 8.42 -14.05
N ASP A 172 22.22 8.57 -14.91
CA ASP A 172 23.30 9.56 -14.70
C ASP A 172 22.75 10.99 -14.70
N ASN A 173 21.89 11.31 -15.68
CA ASN A 173 21.25 12.62 -15.77
C ASN A 173 20.29 12.87 -14.59
N ASP A 174 19.64 11.82 -14.08
CA ASP A 174 18.72 11.93 -12.96
C ASP A 174 19.50 12.14 -11.64
N ILE A 175 20.69 11.54 -11.48
CA ILE A 175 21.60 11.84 -10.36
C ILE A 175 22.03 13.31 -10.40
N ASP A 176 22.33 13.83 -11.60
CA ASP A 176 22.71 15.24 -11.78
C ASP A 176 21.56 16.19 -11.39
N LYS A 177 20.33 15.85 -11.77
CA LYS A 177 19.13 16.59 -11.34
C LYS A 177 18.94 16.55 -9.82
N LEU A 178 19.14 15.39 -9.19
CA LEU A 178 19.03 15.26 -7.74
C LEU A 178 20.01 16.19 -7.02
N TYR A 179 21.27 16.24 -7.45
CA TYR A 179 22.26 17.15 -6.86
C TYR A 179 21.93 18.62 -7.13
N THR A 180 21.43 18.93 -8.32
CA THR A 180 20.97 20.30 -8.64
C THR A 180 19.85 20.73 -7.69
N GLU A 181 18.83 19.89 -7.50
CA GLU A 181 17.73 20.16 -6.55
C GLU A 181 18.24 20.25 -5.12
N PHE A 182 19.19 19.39 -4.73
CA PHE A 182 19.77 19.42 -3.39
C PHE A 182 20.53 20.71 -3.13
N TYR A 183 21.45 21.10 -4.01
CA TYR A 183 22.19 22.36 -3.86
C TYR A 183 21.27 23.57 -3.87
N ASN A 184 20.19 23.57 -4.66
CA ASN A 184 19.17 24.60 -4.60
C ASN A 184 18.52 24.71 -3.21
N GLN A 185 18.24 23.59 -2.54
CA GLN A 185 17.74 23.60 -1.17
C GLN A 185 18.79 24.07 -0.17
N ILE A 186 20.05 23.63 -0.30
CA ILE A 186 21.15 24.04 0.57
C ILE A 186 21.39 25.55 0.47
N GLU A 187 21.36 26.13 -0.72
CA GLU A 187 21.46 27.58 -0.90
C GLU A 187 20.28 28.33 -0.27
N ARG A 188 19.07 27.77 -0.29
CA ARG A 188 17.93 28.35 0.44
C ARG A 188 18.15 28.35 1.95
N VAL A 189 18.72 27.29 2.51
CA VAL A 189 19.08 27.22 3.94
C VAL A 189 20.10 28.30 4.29
N LYS A 190 21.16 28.45 3.50
CA LYS A 190 22.19 29.48 3.71
C LYS A 190 21.61 30.90 3.67
N ASN A 191 20.69 31.17 2.75
CA ASN A 191 20.08 32.48 2.58
C ASN A 191 19.01 32.80 3.63
N LEU A 192 18.32 31.79 4.15
CA LEU A 192 17.21 31.91 5.09
C LEU A 192 17.57 31.31 6.45
N GLN A 193 18.72 31.70 7.01
CA GLN A 193 19.27 31.10 8.24
C GLN A 193 18.23 31.00 9.38
N GLY A 194 17.40 32.03 9.57
CA GLY A 194 16.33 32.04 10.58
C GLY A 194 15.09 31.19 10.25
N GLY A 195 14.90 30.79 8.98
CA GLY A 195 13.79 29.93 8.55
C GLY A 195 14.05 28.43 8.72
N TYR A 196 15.31 28.04 8.99
CA TYR A 196 15.71 26.66 9.23
C TYR A 196 16.32 26.51 10.62
N GLU A 197 15.58 26.99 11.62
CA GLU A 197 15.97 26.93 13.03
C GLU A 197 16.49 25.55 13.46
N PRO A 198 15.90 24.40 13.06
CA PRO A 198 16.43 23.09 13.46
C PRO A 198 17.91 22.86 13.09
N ILE A 199 18.38 23.41 11.96
CA ILE A 199 19.76 23.24 11.47
C ILE A 199 20.74 24.19 12.19
N TYR A 200 20.28 25.38 12.59
CA TYR A 200 21.11 26.42 13.20
C TYR A 200 21.04 26.49 14.73
N SER A 201 19.93 26.06 15.33
CA SER A 201 19.66 26.16 16.77
C SER A 201 20.39 25.13 17.62
N THR A 202 20.91 24.07 17.00
CA THR A 202 21.58 22.99 17.73
C THR A 202 23.08 22.99 17.44
N ASP A 203 23.88 22.65 18.46
CA ASP A 203 25.33 22.45 18.32
C ASP A 203 25.66 21.13 17.58
N LYS A 204 24.65 20.33 17.26
CA LYS A 204 24.80 19.03 16.62
C LYS A 204 24.74 19.17 15.10
N SER A 205 25.61 18.45 14.42
CA SER A 205 25.56 18.35 12.96
C SER A 205 24.29 17.63 12.51
N SER A 206 23.75 18.11 11.40
CA SER A 206 22.70 17.46 10.65
C SER A 206 23.31 16.49 9.64
N ASN A 207 22.66 15.38 9.37
CA ASN A 207 23.13 14.39 8.41
C ASN A 207 22.14 14.23 7.26
N THR A 208 22.68 14.06 6.07
CA THR A 208 21.91 13.73 4.87
C THR A 208 21.75 12.22 4.76
N VAL A 209 20.55 11.77 4.44
CA VAL A 209 20.23 10.39 4.10
C VAL A 209 19.76 10.37 2.64
N PHE A 210 20.38 9.51 1.84
CA PHE A 210 19.98 9.24 0.46
C PHE A 210 18.94 8.12 0.46
N TYR A 211 17.85 8.29 -0.29
CA TYR A 211 16.83 7.27 -0.49
C TYR A 211 16.70 6.96 -1.97
N PHE A 212 16.76 5.67 -2.31
CA PHE A 212 16.42 5.15 -3.61
C PHE A 212 15.29 4.12 -3.46
N THR A 213 14.23 4.25 -4.24
CA THR A 213 13.08 3.35 -4.16
C THR A 213 12.52 3.08 -5.55
N SER A 214 12.31 1.81 -5.87
CA SER A 214 11.53 1.34 -7.00
C SER A 214 10.23 0.70 -6.52
N LEU A 215 9.12 1.14 -7.10
CA LEU A 215 7.79 0.61 -6.83
C LEU A 215 7.40 -0.32 -7.97
N TYR A 216 7.04 -1.56 -7.65
CA TYR A 216 6.34 -2.45 -8.57
C TYR A 216 4.91 -2.70 -8.08
N TYR A 217 4.02 -3.05 -9.01
CA TYR A 217 2.59 -3.15 -8.75
C TYR A 217 2.13 -4.57 -8.99
N PRO A 218 2.29 -5.49 -8.03
CA PRO A 218 1.88 -6.87 -8.23
C PRO A 218 0.40 -6.93 -8.60
N LYS A 219 0.04 -7.90 -9.47
CA LYS A 219 -1.38 -8.27 -9.64
C LYS A 219 -2.01 -8.43 -8.26
N PRO A 220 -3.25 -7.93 -8.06
CA PRO A 220 -3.96 -8.22 -6.83
C PRO A 220 -3.91 -9.73 -6.58
N LYS A 221 -3.53 -10.13 -5.35
CA LYS A 221 -3.63 -11.54 -4.94
C LYS A 221 -5.04 -12.00 -5.33
N SER A 222 -5.10 -13.15 -6.01
CA SER A 222 -6.28 -13.71 -6.67
C SER A 222 -7.59 -13.25 -6.04
N VAL A 223 -8.57 -12.86 -6.87
CA VAL A 223 -9.94 -12.46 -6.47
C VAL A 223 -10.55 -13.40 -5.42
N LEU A 224 -10.11 -14.66 -5.41
CA LEU A 224 -10.44 -15.67 -4.41
C LEU A 224 -10.14 -15.26 -2.95
N PHE A 225 -9.22 -14.32 -2.71
CA PHE A 225 -8.75 -13.87 -1.39
C PHE A 225 -9.09 -12.40 -1.10
N TRP A 226 -9.88 -11.74 -1.97
CA TRP A 226 -10.35 -10.38 -1.72
C TRP A 226 -11.39 -10.38 -0.60
N GLY A 227 -10.93 -10.08 0.62
CA GLY A 227 -11.74 -9.97 1.84
C GLY A 227 -11.18 -10.69 3.07
N ASP A 228 -10.16 -11.54 2.91
CA ASP A 228 -9.65 -12.39 4.00
C ASP A 228 -8.58 -11.70 4.88
N ASP A 229 -7.94 -10.63 4.37
CA ASP A 229 -6.94 -9.80 5.09
C ASP A 229 -7.45 -8.36 5.27
N ILE A 230 -8.68 -8.18 5.75
CA ILE A 230 -9.16 -6.85 6.15
C ILE A 230 -8.76 -6.66 7.62
N PRO A 231 -7.83 -5.73 7.93
CA PRO A 231 -7.43 -5.51 9.32
C PRO A 231 -8.64 -5.11 10.16
N THR A 232 -8.75 -5.68 11.36
CA THR A 232 -9.75 -5.31 12.35
C THR A 232 -9.72 -3.80 12.55
N ILE A 233 -10.90 -3.14 12.48
CA ILE A 233 -11.01 -1.70 12.70
C ILE A 233 -10.40 -1.37 14.06
N ILE A 234 -9.33 -0.56 14.04
CA ILE A 234 -8.81 0.07 15.24
C ILE A 234 -9.57 1.38 15.38
N PHE A 235 -10.58 1.40 16.25
CA PHE A 235 -11.29 2.63 16.60
C PHE A 235 -10.28 3.67 17.09
N ARG A 236 -10.25 4.83 16.42
CA ARG A 236 -9.43 5.98 16.78
C ARG A 236 -10.37 7.18 16.87
N GLU A 237 -10.26 7.95 17.94
CA GLU A 237 -11.15 9.08 18.29
C GLU A 237 -11.25 10.20 17.23
N SER A 238 -10.54 10.11 16.12
CA SER A 238 -10.41 11.20 15.15
C SER A 238 -10.74 10.83 13.71
N PHE A 239 -10.94 9.54 13.36
CA PHE A 239 -11.44 9.12 12.04
C PHE A 239 -11.74 7.62 12.05
N ASP A 240 -12.99 7.23 11.74
CA ASP A 240 -13.27 5.87 11.30
C ASP A 240 -12.85 5.75 9.83
N VAL A 241 -11.78 5.00 9.58
CA VAL A 241 -11.41 4.64 8.20
C VAL A 241 -12.36 3.54 7.77
N PHE A 242 -13.29 3.85 6.87
CA PHE A 242 -14.14 2.86 6.20
C PHE A 242 -13.27 1.88 5.42
N THR A 243 -13.00 0.73 6.03
CA THR A 243 -12.59 -0.47 5.34
C THR A 243 -13.75 -1.45 5.46
N ALA A 244 -14.11 -2.08 4.35
CA ALA A 244 -15.29 -2.95 4.22
C ALA A 244 -15.30 -4.00 5.34
N ASN A 245 -16.03 -3.74 6.44
CA ASN A 245 -15.98 -4.58 7.63
C ASN A 245 -17.15 -5.56 7.71
N ASP A 246 -17.97 -5.61 6.67
CA ASP A 246 -18.93 -6.68 6.49
C ASP A 246 -18.61 -7.38 5.17
N LEU A 247 -18.34 -8.68 5.22
CA LEU A 247 -18.12 -9.50 4.02
C LEU A 247 -19.32 -9.39 3.05
N ASP A 248 -20.49 -9.00 3.57
CA ASP A 248 -21.75 -8.88 2.84
C ASP A 248 -22.12 -7.44 2.43
N ILE A 249 -21.39 -6.41 2.89
CA ILE A 249 -21.69 -5.01 2.55
C ILE A 249 -20.46 -4.31 1.96
N ASN A 250 -20.59 -3.91 0.69
CA ASN A 250 -19.57 -3.20 -0.07
C ASN A 250 -19.31 -1.81 0.57
N CYS A 251 -18.05 -1.41 0.74
CA CYS A 251 -17.70 -0.07 1.25
C CYS A 251 -18.21 1.05 0.33
N ILE A 252 -18.33 0.81 -0.98
CA ILE A 252 -18.99 1.71 -1.91
C ILE A 252 -20.46 1.85 -1.53
N THR A 253 -21.16 0.75 -1.26
CA THR A 253 -22.56 0.77 -0.82
C THR A 253 -22.73 1.45 0.53
N GLN A 254 -21.86 1.21 1.51
CA GLN A 254 -21.93 1.92 2.80
C GLN A 254 -21.70 3.43 2.64
N CYS A 255 -20.69 3.82 1.87
CA CYS A 255 -20.39 5.23 1.61
C CYS A 255 -21.50 5.90 0.79
N SER A 256 -22.04 5.20 -0.21
CA SER A 256 -23.11 5.71 -1.06
C SER A 256 -24.44 5.78 -0.32
N ASP A 257 -24.82 4.79 0.50
CA ASP A 257 -26.01 4.82 1.36
C ASP A 257 -25.91 5.98 2.37
N PHE A 258 -24.72 6.20 2.94
CA PHE A 258 -24.44 7.35 3.79
C PHE A 258 -24.62 8.68 3.03
N LEU A 259 -24.12 8.78 1.79
CA LEU A 259 -24.25 9.98 0.95
C LEU A 259 -25.67 10.18 0.37
N GLU A 260 -26.40 9.09 0.11
CA GLU A 260 -27.76 9.05 -0.45
C GLU A 260 -28.81 9.33 0.63
N SER A 261 -28.52 9.02 1.91
CA SER A 261 -29.33 9.42 3.07
C SER A 261 -29.44 10.93 3.29
N GLY A 262 -28.82 11.74 2.43
CA GLY A 262 -29.02 13.19 2.35
C GLY A 262 -28.31 13.99 3.43
N LEU A 263 -27.26 13.43 4.07
CA LEU A 263 -26.45 14.20 5.01
C LEU A 263 -25.57 15.21 4.29
N GLU A 264 -26.08 16.45 4.18
CA GLU A 264 -25.26 17.60 3.82
C GLU A 264 -24.50 18.11 5.05
N CYS A 265 -23.42 17.41 5.41
CA CYS A 265 -22.49 17.89 6.43
C CYS A 265 -21.31 18.59 5.76
N ASN A 266 -21.15 19.87 6.07
CA ASN A 266 -20.07 20.74 5.57
C ASN A 266 -18.83 20.71 6.47
N SER A 267 -18.92 20.11 7.66
CA SER A 267 -17.81 19.99 8.60
C SER A 267 -17.84 18.68 9.41
N LEU A 268 -16.68 18.26 9.91
CA LEU A 268 -16.53 17.11 10.81
C LEU A 268 -17.42 17.23 12.06
N GLN A 269 -17.59 18.45 12.58
CA GLN A 269 -18.42 18.70 13.77
C GLN A 269 -19.91 18.40 13.52
N GLU A 270 -20.41 18.69 12.32
CA GLU A 270 -21.79 18.38 11.93
C GLU A 270 -22.04 16.88 11.82
N ILE A 271 -21.04 16.12 11.36
CA ILE A 271 -21.09 14.66 11.30
C ILE A 271 -21.17 14.08 12.72
N TYR A 272 -20.30 14.52 13.63
CA TYR A 272 -20.32 14.08 15.04
C TYR A 272 -21.67 14.34 15.71
N ASN A 273 -22.18 15.56 15.57
CA ASN A 273 -23.45 15.96 16.18
C ASN A 273 -24.65 15.16 15.63
N TYR A 274 -24.63 14.73 14.36
CA TYR A 274 -25.71 13.95 13.79
C TYR A 274 -25.80 12.54 14.40
N PHE A 275 -24.65 11.88 14.59
CA PHE A 275 -24.62 10.53 15.14
C PHE A 275 -24.80 10.49 16.66
N ASP A 276 -24.24 11.48 17.39
CA ASP A 276 -24.47 11.60 18.84
C ASP A 276 -25.96 11.84 19.17
N ASN A 277 -26.69 12.56 18.32
CA ASN A 277 -28.13 12.83 18.51
C ASN A 277 -29.05 11.69 18.05
N LYS A 278 -28.52 10.61 17.45
CA LYS A 278 -29.30 9.43 17.02
C LYS A 278 -29.21 8.23 17.96
N ILE A 279 -28.43 8.33 19.04
CA ILE A 279 -28.43 7.32 20.11
C ILE A 279 -29.66 7.60 21.00
N ILE A 280 -30.81 7.02 20.61
CA ILE A 280 -31.96 6.72 21.49
C ILE A 280 -32.17 5.21 21.45
#